data_AF-A0A949ZCA0-F1
#
_entry.id   AF-A0A949ZCA0-F1
#
_cell.length_a   1.000
_cell.length_b   1.000
_cell.length_c   1.000
_cell.angle_alpha   90.00
_cell.angle_beta   90.00
_cell.angle_gamma   90.00
#
_symmetry.space_group_name_H-M   'P 1'
#
loop_
_entity.id
_entity.type
_entity.pdbx_description
1 polymer ?
#
loop_
_entity_poly.entity_id
_entity_poly.type
_entity_poly.pdbx_seq_one_letter_code
_entity_poly.pdbx_strand_id
1 'polypeptide(L)'
;MQQEGPFRAGGIQISYKNTYSIAATKVKFFVDYRGQRNIIVDKGTFSPGVKISHQFMDFNGMVWEGVTPDYCLPIYVAFSNGASWQISTAQ
;
A
#
# COMPACT_ATOMS: atom_id res chain seq x y z
N MET A 1 -12.35 -35.11 -12.26
CA MET A 1 -11.30 -34.18 -11.80
C MET A 1 -11.85 -32.78 -11.96
N GLN A 2 -12.29 -32.14 -10.87
CA GLN A 2 -12.79 -30.77 -10.94
C GLN A 2 -11.58 -29.86 -11.13
N GLN A 3 -11.52 -29.12 -12.24
CA GLN A 3 -10.50 -28.08 -12.41
C GLN A 3 -10.85 -26.95 -11.45
N GLU A 4 -10.13 -26.84 -10.35
CA GLU A 4 -10.17 -25.63 -9.54
C GLU A 4 -9.61 -24.51 -10.42
N GLY A 5 -10.46 -23.53 -10.72
CA GLY A 5 -10.03 -22.33 -11.44
C GLY A 5 -8.88 -21.64 -10.70
N PRO A 6 -8.18 -20.69 -11.34
CA PRO A 6 -7.09 -20.00 -10.69
C PRO A 6 -7.56 -19.40 -9.36
N PHE A 7 -6.77 -19.63 -8.30
CA PHE A 7 -6.97 -18.99 -7.01
C PHE A 7 -7.14 -17.48 -7.22
N ARG A 8 -8.07 -16.86 -6.50
CA ARG A 8 -8.33 -15.42 -6.58
C ARG A 8 -7.69 -14.71 -5.40
N ALA A 9 -7.09 -13.56 -5.65
CA ALA A 9 -6.61 -12.68 -4.59
C ALA A 9 -7.80 -12.13 -3.80
N GLY A 10 -7.69 -12.14 -2.46
CA GLY A 10 -8.69 -11.55 -1.56
C GLY A 10 -8.45 -10.06 -1.25
N GLY A 11 -7.58 -9.42 -2.04
CA GLY A 11 -7.10 -8.06 -1.81
C GLY A 11 -5.59 -8.03 -1.53
N ILE A 12 -5.12 -6.93 -0.95
CA ILE A 12 -3.71 -6.73 -0.60
C ILE A 12 -3.55 -6.27 0.86
N GLN A 13 -2.59 -6.86 1.56
CA GLN A 13 -2.17 -6.41 2.88
C GLN A 13 -0.94 -5.51 2.75
N ILE A 14 -1.00 -4.28 3.26
CA ILE A 14 0.15 -3.35 3.28
C ILE A 14 0.56 -3.13 4.73
N SER A 15 1.86 -3.37 5.00
CA SER A 15 2.51 -3.08 6.27
C SER A 15 3.55 -1.98 6.09
N TYR A 16 3.54 -0.97 6.95
CA TYR A 16 4.54 0.09 6.94
C TYR A 16 4.77 0.66 8.34
N LYS A 17 5.84 1.43 8.51
CA LYS A 17 6.18 2.09 9.77
C LYS A 17 6.47 3.55 9.47
N ASN A 18 5.81 4.47 10.19
CA ASN A 18 6.16 5.89 10.08
C ASN A 18 7.53 6.11 10.75
N THR A 19 8.55 6.40 9.94
CA THR A 19 9.91 6.68 10.42
C THR A 19 10.16 8.15 10.73
N TYR A 20 9.21 9.04 10.43
CA TYR A 20 9.30 10.46 10.76
C TYR A 20 8.95 10.71 12.22
N SER A 21 9.45 11.82 12.78
CA SER A 21 9.14 12.28 14.14
C SER A 21 7.75 12.88 14.30
N ILE A 22 7.01 13.07 13.20
CA ILE A 22 5.67 13.67 13.17
C ILE A 22 4.67 12.59 12.75
N ALA A 23 3.49 12.58 13.40
CA ALA A 23 2.43 11.66 13.02
C ALA A 23 1.98 11.89 11.57
N ALA A 24 1.88 10.81 10.78
CA ALA A 24 1.30 10.88 9.45
C ALA A 24 -0.22 10.75 9.54
N THR A 25 -0.95 11.47 8.69
CA THR A 25 -2.42 11.47 8.64
C THR A 25 -2.96 10.80 7.38
N LYS A 26 -2.12 10.67 6.35
CA LYS A 26 -2.43 10.04 5.08
C LYS A 26 -1.16 9.53 4.44
N VAL A 27 -1.17 8.30 3.95
CA VAL A 27 -0.09 7.74 3.11
C VAL A 27 -0.70 7.27 1.79
N LYS A 28 -0.02 7.53 0.68
CA LYS A 28 -0.36 6.92 -0.61
C LYS A 28 0.73 5.94 -0.98
N PHE A 29 0.34 4.74 -1.38
CA PHE A 29 1.23 3.70 -1.86
C PHE A 29 1.03 3.51 -3.36
N PHE A 30 2.12 3.48 -4.11
CA PHE A 30 2.10 2.89 -5.44
C PHE A 30 2.30 1.39 -5.29
N VAL A 31 1.35 0.62 -5.82
CA VAL A 31 1.39 -0.83 -5.84
C VAL A 31 1.35 -1.32 -7.27
N ASP A 32 2.28 -2.20 -7.63
CA ASP A 32 2.30 -2.95 -8.87
C ASP A 32 2.25 -4.44 -8.53
N TYR A 33 1.10 -5.07 -8.77
CA TYR A 33 0.92 -6.50 -8.58
C TYR A 33 0.87 -7.17 -9.96
N ARG A 34 2.00 -7.71 -10.42
CA ARG A 34 2.12 -8.43 -11.70
C ARG A 34 1.69 -7.60 -12.91
N GLY A 35 2.16 -6.35 -12.97
CA GLY A 35 1.84 -5.40 -14.03
C GLY A 35 0.53 -4.64 -13.80
N GLN A 36 -0.23 -4.98 -12.76
CA GLN A 36 -1.47 -4.31 -12.41
C GLN A 36 -1.18 -3.24 -11.38
N ARG A 37 -1.29 -1.98 -11.82
CA ARG A 37 -0.86 -0.81 -11.07
C ARG A 37 -2.03 -0.09 -10.43
N ASN A 38 -1.87 0.27 -9.17
CA ASN A 38 -2.86 1.05 -8.45
C ASN A 38 -2.20 1.98 -7.42
N ILE A 39 -2.92 3.04 -7.04
CA ILE A 39 -2.55 3.92 -5.94
C ILE A 39 -3.51 3.69 -4.79
N ILE A 40 -3.00 3.15 -3.69
CA ILE A 40 -3.79 2.87 -2.48
C ILE A 40 -3.59 4.01 -1.49
N VAL A 41 -4.69 4.52 -0.94
CA VAL A 41 -4.68 5.63 0.02
C VAL A 41 -5.08 5.12 1.40
N ASP A 42 -4.17 5.23 2.35
CA ASP A 42 -4.41 4.92 3.76
C ASP A 42 -4.56 6.23 4.55
N LYS A 43 -5.65 6.39 5.29
CA LYS A 43 -5.95 7.58 6.10
C LYS A 43 -6.13 7.16 7.55
N GLY A 44 -5.57 7.93 8.46
CA GLY A 44 -5.61 7.60 9.88
C GLY A 44 -4.72 8.51 10.70
N THR A 45 -4.29 8.07 11.88
CA THR A 45 -3.21 8.71 12.63
C THR A 45 -2.13 7.68 12.86
N PHE A 46 -0.96 7.94 12.28
CA PHE A 46 0.14 7.01 12.20
C PHE A 46 1.30 7.55 13.03
N SER A 47 1.32 7.15 14.31
CA SER A 47 2.33 7.62 15.26
C SER A 47 3.76 7.26 14.83
N PRO A 48 4.75 8.10 15.13
CA PRO A 48 6.17 7.81 14.93
C PRO A 48 6.56 6.45 15.50
N GLY A 49 7.30 5.66 14.74
CA GLY A 49 7.89 4.41 15.22
C GLY A 49 6.95 3.20 15.23
N VAL A 50 5.65 3.38 15.00
CA VAL A 50 4.64 2.31 15.08
C VAL A 50 4.46 1.62 13.74
N LYS A 51 4.46 0.27 13.75
CA LYS A 51 4.10 -0.54 12.58
C LYS A 51 2.58 -0.55 12.42
N ILE A 52 2.11 -0.21 11.24
CA ILE A 52 0.71 -0.24 10.81
C ILE A 52 0.58 -1.34 9.76
N SER A 53 -0.52 -2.07 9.80
CA SER A 53 -0.86 -3.09 8.82
C SER A 53 -2.35 -3.05 8.54
N HIS A 54 -2.72 -2.79 7.29
CA HIS A 54 -4.11 -2.73 6.85
C HIS A 54 -4.34 -3.64 5.65
N GLN A 55 -5.56 -4.19 5.57
CA GLN A 55 -6.05 -4.94 4.42
C GLN A 55 -6.84 -4.00 3.52
N PHE A 56 -6.56 -4.04 2.23
CA PHE A 56 -7.25 -3.28 1.20
C PHE A 56 -7.91 -4.24 0.21
N MET A 57 -9.08 -3.86 -0.30
CA MET A 57 -9.82 -4.67 -1.27
C MET A 57 -9.33 -4.47 -2.71
N ASP A 58 -8.33 -3.61 -2.91
CA ASP A 58 -7.62 -3.49 -4.17
C ASP A 58 -7.05 -4.84 -4.60
N PHE A 59 -7.13 -5.14 -5.89
CA PHE A 59 -6.77 -6.43 -6.50
C PHE A 59 -7.66 -7.63 -6.10
N ASN A 60 -8.77 -7.41 -5.38
CA ASN A 60 -9.73 -8.47 -5.07
C ASN A 60 -10.33 -9.10 -6.34
N GLY A 61 -10.42 -10.42 -6.39
CA GLY A 61 -10.95 -11.17 -7.52
C GLY A 61 -9.98 -11.31 -8.71
N MET A 62 -8.80 -10.70 -8.63
CA MET A 62 -7.74 -10.91 -9.62
C MET A 62 -7.13 -12.30 -9.48
N VAL A 63 -6.48 -12.78 -10.54
CA VAL A 63 -5.73 -14.04 -10.48
C VAL A 63 -4.65 -13.89 -9.42
N TRP A 64 -4.58 -14.86 -8.51
CA TRP A 64 -3.55 -14.91 -7.50
C TRP A 64 -2.25 -15.42 -8.14
N GLU A 65 -1.24 -14.57 -8.15
CA GLU A 65 0.07 -14.82 -8.78
C GLU A 65 1.22 -14.72 -7.75
N GLY A 66 0.89 -15.03 -6.49
CA GLY A 66 1.80 -15.02 -5.35
C GLY A 66 1.46 -13.97 -4.29
N VAL A 67 2.18 -14.02 -3.17
CA VAL A 67 1.94 -13.16 -2.00
C VAL A 67 2.63 -11.79 -2.07
N THR A 68 3.60 -11.62 -2.97
CA THR A 68 4.45 -10.41 -3.02
C THR A 68 4.18 -9.64 -4.31
N PRO A 69 3.78 -8.36 -4.25
CA PRO A 69 3.72 -7.49 -5.42
C PRO A 69 5.13 -7.18 -5.95
N ASP A 70 5.23 -6.81 -7.22
CA ASP A 70 6.51 -6.41 -7.82
C ASP A 70 7.00 -5.07 -7.24
N TYR A 71 6.05 -4.15 -6.97
CA TYR A 71 6.32 -2.90 -6.26
C TYR A 71 5.24 -2.63 -5.21
N CYS A 72 5.65 -2.13 -4.04
CA CYS A 72 4.75 -1.59 -3.02
C CYS A 72 5.52 -0.54 -2.21
N LEU A 73 5.40 0.74 -2.60
CA LEU A 73 6.21 1.82 -2.05
C LEU A 73 5.35 3.02 -1.68
N PRO A 74 5.61 3.70 -0.55
CA PRO A 74 4.95 4.98 -0.27
C PRO A 74 5.44 6.02 -1.30
N ILE A 75 4.51 6.76 -1.90
CA ILE A 75 4.80 7.82 -2.88
C ILE A 75 4.43 9.21 -2.35
N TYR A 76 3.63 9.28 -1.29
CA TYR A 76 3.20 10.51 -0.65
C TYR A 76 2.83 10.26 0.82
N VAL A 77 3.16 11.21 1.69
CA VAL A 77 2.76 11.25 3.11
C VAL A 77 2.30 12.67 3.47
N ALA A 78 1.13 12.81 4.08
CA ALA A 78 0.72 14.03 4.78
C ALA A 78 0.93 13.86 6.28
N PHE A 79 1.37 14.91 6.95
CA PHE A 79 1.65 14.93 8.38
C PHE A 79 0.64 15.79 9.15
N SER A 80 0.51 15.53 10.45
CA SER A 80 -0.43 16.23 11.34
C SER A 80 -0.12 17.72 11.50
N ASN A 81 1.12 18.14 11.25
CA ASN A 81 1.55 19.55 11.28
C ASN A 81 1.33 20.29 9.95
N GLY A 82 0.66 19.67 8.98
CA GLY A 82 0.41 20.26 7.65
C GLY A 82 1.54 20.08 6.64
N ALA A 83 2.71 19.57 7.06
CA ALA A 83 3.78 19.23 6.12
C ALA A 83 3.39 18.00 5.27
N SER A 84 4.10 17.81 4.15
CA SER A 84 4.00 16.60 3.36
C SER A 84 5.34 16.19 2.78
N TRP A 85 5.52 14.89 2.60
CA TRP A 85 6.59 14.29 1.80
C TRP A 85 5.99 13.67 0.55
N GLN A 86 6.73 13.71 -0.56
CA GLN A 86 6.40 13.00 -1.80
C GLN A 86 7.69 12.59 -2.49
N ILE A 87 7.63 11.51 -3.27
CA ILE A 87 8.77 11.16 -4.12
C ILE A 87 8.99 12.29 -5.13
N SER A 88 10.21 12.78 -5.26
CA SER A 88 10.58 13.64 -6.37
C SER A 88 10.93 12.75 -7.56
N THR A 89 10.02 12.55 -8.49
CA THR A 89 10.42 12.07 -9.81
C THR A 89 11.14 13.23 -10.50
N ALA A 90 12.47 13.22 -10.49
CA ALA A 90 13.21 13.98 -11.48
C ALA A 90 12.83 13.40 -12.85
N GLN A 91 12.23 14.24 -13.70
CA GLN A 91 12.04 13.95 -15.12
C GLN A 91 13.38 14.01 -15.86
#